data_AF-A0A920QW77-F1
#
_entry.id   AF-A0A920QW77-F1
#
_cell.length_a   1.000
_cell.length_b   1.000
_cell.length_c   1.000
_cell.angle_alpha   90.00
_cell.angle_beta   90.00
_cell.angle_gamma   90.00
#
_symmetry.space_group_name_H-M   'P 1'
#
loop_
_entity.id
_entity.type
_entity.pdbx_description
1 polymer ?
#
loop_
_entity_poly.entity_id
_entity_poly.type
_entity_poly.pdbx_seq_one_letter_code
_entity_poly.pdbx_strand_id
1 'polypeptide(L)'
;MESSQDIYNGYGTKKRLPNIDKRINYGGYWRNEKTWPVPGMKLTKFYLHGDRKSSQKKNYNPEIQRKHLILLKPKNPVPTIGGGISAVDIVMLPGPFNQHGRKDFIGCTDELPLHTRNDIITFETPVLSKDLEITGPIYILFGFHLRQSIQTLQQR
;
A
#
# COMPACT_ATOMS: atom_id res chain seq x y z
N MET A 1 -24.60 24.55 -13.10
CA MET A 1 -23.81 23.48 -13.75
C MET A 1 -23.22 22.64 -12.63
N GLU A 2 -23.70 21.41 -12.43
CA GLU A 2 -23.05 20.48 -11.49
C GLU A 2 -21.74 20.00 -12.11
N SER A 3 -20.63 20.32 -11.47
CA SER A 3 -19.30 19.82 -11.81
C SER A 3 -19.23 18.33 -11.45
N SER A 4 -19.43 17.43 -12.42
CA SER A 4 -19.09 16.02 -12.25
C SER A 4 -17.58 15.84 -12.19
N GLN A 5 -17.08 14.99 -11.30
CA GLN A 5 -15.68 14.60 -11.27
C GLN A 5 -15.52 13.26 -11.99
N ASP A 6 -14.57 13.19 -12.91
CA ASP A 6 -14.21 11.93 -13.56
C ASP A 6 -13.38 11.11 -12.56
N ILE A 7 -13.90 9.96 -12.14
CA ILE A 7 -13.18 9.03 -11.28
C ILE A 7 -12.60 7.91 -12.15
N TYR A 8 -11.28 7.77 -12.07
CA TYR A 8 -10.62 6.65 -12.73
C TYR A 8 -10.73 5.38 -11.88
N ASN A 9 -11.50 4.40 -12.36
CA ASN A 9 -11.53 3.05 -11.80
C ASN A 9 -10.68 2.13 -12.67
N GLY A 10 -9.41 1.97 -12.29
CA GLY A 10 -8.51 1.01 -12.93
C GLY A 10 -8.82 -0.41 -12.47
N TYR A 11 -9.39 -1.23 -13.34
CA TYR A 11 -9.51 -2.68 -13.12
C TYR A 11 -8.31 -3.36 -13.79
N GLY A 12 -7.42 -3.99 -13.00
CA GLY A 12 -6.27 -4.72 -13.50
C GLY A 12 -6.66 -5.81 -14.51
N THR A 13 -6.53 -5.56 -15.82
CA THR A 13 -6.65 -6.64 -16.80
C THR A 13 -5.30 -7.34 -16.93
N LYS A 14 -5.29 -8.68 -16.90
CA LYS A 14 -4.07 -9.50 -17.00
C LYS A 14 -3.30 -9.34 -18.34
N LYS A 15 -3.72 -8.44 -19.24
CA LYS A 15 -3.10 -8.23 -20.56
C LYS A 15 -2.22 -6.99 -20.55
N ARG A 16 -0.91 -7.23 -20.48
CA ARG A 16 0.15 -6.24 -20.61
C ARG A 16 0.41 -5.88 -22.09
N LEU A 17 -0.65 -5.59 -22.86
CA LEU A 17 -0.49 -5.24 -24.27
C LEU A 17 -0.44 -3.70 -24.40
N PRO A 18 0.65 -3.13 -24.93
CA PRO A 18 0.65 -1.71 -25.28
C PRO A 18 -0.42 -1.47 -26.34
N ASN A 19 -1.23 -0.42 -26.17
CA ASN A 19 -2.04 0.07 -27.28
C ASN A 19 -1.11 0.67 -28.36
N ILE A 20 -1.66 1.06 -29.52
CA ILE A 20 -0.88 1.57 -30.66
C ILE A 20 0.00 2.79 -30.31
N ASP A 21 -0.33 3.46 -29.20
CA ASP A 21 0.38 4.63 -28.66
C ASP A 21 1.42 4.27 -27.57
N LYS A 22 1.80 2.99 -27.42
CA LYS A 22 2.71 2.48 -26.37
C LYS A 22 2.25 2.75 -24.93
N ARG A 23 0.97 3.04 -24.70
CA ARG A 23 0.42 3.21 -23.34
C ARG A 23 0.13 1.84 -22.75
N ILE A 24 0.52 1.66 -21.50
CA ILE A 24 0.23 0.43 -20.75
C ILE A 24 -1.28 0.38 -20.48
N ASN A 25 -1.97 -0.59 -21.07
CA ASN A 25 -3.37 -0.85 -20.75
C ASN A 25 -3.45 -1.61 -19.43
N TYR A 26 -3.64 -0.90 -18.32
CA TYR A 26 -3.88 -1.51 -17.01
C TYR A 26 -5.31 -2.06 -16.87
N GLY A 27 -6.17 -1.91 -17.89
CA GLY A 27 -7.58 -2.22 -17.84
C GLY A 27 -8.41 -1.15 -17.10
N GLY A 28 -9.70 -1.44 -16.95
CA GLY A 28 -10.70 -0.52 -16.40
C GLY A 28 -11.30 0.44 -17.41
N TYR A 29 -12.21 1.28 -16.93
CA TYR A 29 -12.90 2.29 -17.73
C TYR A 29 -13.13 3.55 -16.88
N TRP A 30 -13.19 4.70 -17.54
CA TRP A 30 -13.54 5.95 -16.89
C TRP A 30 -15.01 5.92 -16.46
N ARG A 31 -15.29 6.29 -15.21
CA ARG A 31 -16.65 6.42 -14.69
C ARG A 31 -16.82 7.80 -14.08
N ASN A 32 -17.89 8.48 -14.45
CA ASN A 32 -18.16 9.83 -13.95
C ASN A 32 -19.05 9.74 -12.72
N GLU A 33 -18.71 10.52 -11.70
CA GLU A 33 -19.48 10.61 -10.47
C GLU A 33 -19.84 12.07 -10.19
N LYS A 34 -21.02 12.29 -9.62
CA LYS A 34 -21.52 13.65 -9.36
C LYS A 34 -20.87 14.30 -8.14
N THR A 35 -20.43 13.50 -7.18
CA THR A 35 -19.91 13.97 -5.89
C THR A 35 -18.75 13.12 -5.43
N TRP A 36 -17.90 13.70 -4.58
CA TRP A 36 -16.90 12.99 -3.81
C TRP A 36 -17.14 13.21 -2.30
N PRO A 37 -17.16 12.15 -1.46
CA PRO A 37 -17.10 10.73 -1.82
C PRO A 37 -18.29 10.27 -2.68
N VAL A 38 -18.13 9.12 -3.35
CA VAL A 38 -19.17 8.58 -4.24
C VAL A 38 -20.46 8.29 -3.48
N PRO A 39 -21.64 8.59 -4.04
CA PRO A 39 -22.92 8.26 -3.41
C PRO A 39 -23.02 6.77 -3.07
N GLY A 40 -23.53 6.47 -1.87
CA GLY A 40 -23.68 5.07 -1.42
C GLY A 40 -22.40 4.39 -0.96
N MET A 41 -21.26 5.10 -0.89
CA MET A 41 -20.05 4.62 -0.23
C MET A 41 -20.36 4.11 1.19
N LYS A 42 -19.88 2.92 1.53
CA LYS A 42 -19.97 2.35 2.87
C LYS A 42 -18.59 2.24 3.49
N LEU A 43 -18.38 2.96 4.60
CA LEU A 43 -17.15 2.80 5.38
C LEU A 43 -17.10 1.38 5.96
N THR A 44 -16.19 0.58 5.43
CA THR A 44 -16.08 -0.85 5.73
C THR A 44 -14.80 -1.11 6.50
N LYS A 45 -14.92 -1.62 7.73
CA LYS A 45 -13.76 -1.88 8.59
C LYS A 45 -13.09 -3.18 8.17
N PHE A 46 -11.76 -3.14 8.05
CA PHE A 46 -10.90 -4.30 7.99
C PHE A 46 -10.03 -4.31 9.24
N TYR A 47 -10.08 -5.41 9.99
CA TYR A 47 -9.32 -5.59 11.22
C TYR A 47 -8.01 -6.30 10.91
N LEU A 48 -6.91 -5.79 11.46
CA LEU A 48 -5.59 -6.41 11.40
C LEU A 48 -5.44 -7.42 12.55
N HIS A 49 -5.17 -8.68 12.21
CA HIS A 49 -5.09 -9.80 13.15
C HIS A 49 -3.64 -10.21 13.43
N GLY A 50 -3.38 -10.80 14.59
CA GLY A 50 -2.01 -11.15 15.01
C GLY A 50 -1.31 -12.21 14.14
N ASP A 51 -2.05 -12.93 13.29
CA ASP A 51 -1.54 -13.91 12.32
C ASP A 51 -1.17 -13.28 10.97
N ARG A 52 -1.06 -11.95 10.91
CA ARG A 52 -0.82 -11.18 9.67
C ARG A 52 -1.95 -11.30 8.64
N LYS A 53 -3.16 -11.69 9.07
CA LYS A 53 -4.36 -11.63 8.23
C LYS A 53 -5.16 -10.37 8.47
N SER A 54 -5.98 -10.02 7.48
CA SER A 54 -6.95 -8.94 7.57
C SER A 54 -8.34 -9.42 7.19
N SER A 55 -9.36 -9.05 7.95
CA SER A 55 -10.74 -9.38 7.60
C SER A 55 -11.76 -8.39 8.17
N GLN A 56 -12.96 -8.38 7.60
CA GLN A 56 -14.07 -7.55 8.09
C GLN A 56 -14.65 -8.02 9.43
N LYS A 57 -14.44 -9.29 9.78
CA LYS A 57 -14.80 -9.83 11.09
C LYS A 57 -13.68 -9.55 12.09
N LYS A 58 -14.05 -9.12 13.30
CA LYS A 58 -13.14 -8.99 14.42
C LYS A 58 -12.94 -10.38 15.05
N ASN A 59 -11.97 -11.12 14.52
CA ASN A 59 -11.63 -12.46 15.01
C ASN A 59 -10.53 -12.34 16.07
N TYR A 60 -10.93 -12.31 17.34
CA TYR A 60 -9.96 -12.35 18.43
C TYR A 60 -9.59 -13.79 18.76
N ASN A 61 -8.34 -14.17 18.49
CA ASN A 61 -7.74 -15.35 19.08
C ASN A 61 -6.80 -14.92 20.22
N PRO A 62 -7.10 -15.23 21.49
CA PRO A 62 -6.24 -14.87 22.62
C PRO A 62 -4.87 -15.55 22.59
N GLU A 63 -4.74 -16.68 21.90
CA GLU A 63 -3.48 -17.42 21.78
C GLU A 63 -2.50 -16.75 20.81
N ILE A 64 -2.99 -15.84 19.96
CA ILE A 64 -2.17 -15.16 18.95
C ILE A 64 -1.78 -13.77 19.46
N GLN A 65 -0.47 -13.52 19.53
CA GLN A 65 0.05 -12.23 19.93
C GLN A 65 -0.36 -11.13 18.93
N ARG A 66 -0.99 -10.07 19.45
CA ARG A 66 -1.47 -8.93 18.65
C ARG A 66 -0.41 -7.85 18.40
N LYS A 67 0.73 -7.93 19.09
CA LYS A 67 1.81 -6.95 19.00
C LYS A 67 2.89 -7.50 18.09
N HIS A 68 3.24 -6.73 17.06
CA HIS A 68 4.38 -7.01 16.21
C HIS A 68 5.52 -6.07 16.57
N LEU A 69 6.72 -6.64 16.74
CA LEU A 69 7.94 -5.91 17.03
C LEU A 69 8.74 -5.78 15.73
N ILE A 70 9.14 -4.55 15.41
CA ILE A 70 10.03 -4.26 14.29
C ILE A 70 11.18 -3.38 14.77
N LEU A 71 12.35 -3.58 14.15
CA LEU A 71 13.53 -2.78 14.40
C LEU A 71 13.76 -1.84 13.22
N LEU A 72 13.49 -0.56 13.42
CA LEU A 72 13.78 0.47 12.43
C LEU A 72 15.25 0.86 12.51
N LYS A 73 16.00 0.64 11.43
CA LYS A 73 17.42 1.01 11.33
C LYS A 73 17.56 2.26 10.46
N PRO A 74 17.89 3.45 11.02
CA PRO A 74 18.00 4.68 10.23
C PRO A 74 19.02 4.59 9.07
N LYS A 75 20.06 3.77 9.22
CA LYS A 75 21.06 3.51 8.17
C LYS A 75 20.60 2.54 7.07
N ASN A 76 19.42 1.94 7.20
CA ASN A 76 18.84 1.02 6.23
C ASN A 76 17.33 1.28 6.09
N PRO A 77 16.91 2.46 5.59
CA PRO A 77 15.50 2.81 5.47
C PRO A 77 14.79 1.88 4.47
N VAL A 78 13.46 1.83 4.56
CA VAL A 78 12.62 1.23 3.52
C VAL A 78 12.67 2.15 2.27
N PRO A 79 13.00 1.63 1.08
CA PRO A 79 12.99 2.45 -0.13
C PRO A 79 11.56 2.87 -0.50
N THR A 80 11.37 4.10 -0.94
CA THR A 80 10.09 4.56 -1.49
C THR A 80 9.94 4.08 -2.92
N ILE A 81 8.82 3.40 -3.22
CA ILE A 81 8.54 2.84 -4.55
C ILE A 81 7.18 3.33 -5.03
N GLY A 82 7.19 4.39 -5.84
CA GLY A 82 5.98 5.02 -6.36
C GLY A 82 5.25 5.90 -5.35
N GLY A 83 3.92 5.95 -5.49
CA GLY A 83 3.03 6.72 -4.63
C GLY A 83 2.75 8.14 -5.14
N GLY A 84 2.22 8.99 -4.25
CA GLY A 84 1.83 10.37 -4.53
C GLY A 84 3.00 11.35 -4.55
N ILE A 85 4.10 10.97 -5.21
CA ILE A 85 5.28 11.82 -5.34
C ILE A 85 4.95 12.93 -6.35
N SER A 86 5.24 14.18 -5.97
CA SER A 86 5.16 15.34 -6.86
C SER A 86 6.47 16.11 -6.78
N ALA A 87 6.88 16.72 -7.90
CA ALA A 87 8.07 17.58 -7.99
C ALA A 87 9.43 16.94 -7.64
N VAL A 88 9.54 15.60 -7.64
CA VAL A 88 10.82 14.88 -7.41
C VAL A 88 11.01 13.69 -8.38
N ASP A 89 10.39 13.76 -9.55
CA ASP A 89 10.40 12.73 -10.60
C ASP A 89 11.80 12.38 -11.14
N ILE A 90 12.76 13.30 -11.03
CA ILE A 90 14.19 13.06 -11.35
C ILE A 90 14.83 12.04 -10.39
N VAL A 91 14.29 11.90 -9.17
CA VAL A 91 14.86 11.09 -8.09
C VAL A 91 14.01 9.85 -7.81
N MET A 92 12.68 9.98 -7.91
CA MET A 92 11.72 8.90 -7.63
C MET A 92 10.51 9.02 -8.54
N LEU A 93 10.21 7.93 -9.27
CA LEU A 93 9.08 7.91 -10.20
C LEU A 93 7.74 7.89 -9.44
N PRO A 94 6.77 8.75 -9.80
CA PRO A 94 5.43 8.72 -9.21
C PRO A 94 4.56 7.60 -9.80
N GLY A 95 3.52 7.20 -9.06
CA GLY A 95 2.48 6.30 -9.57
C GLY A 95 2.50 4.89 -8.98
N PRO A 96 1.69 3.97 -9.56
CA PRO A 96 1.50 2.63 -9.02
C PRO A 96 2.60 1.66 -9.48
N PHE A 97 3.40 1.18 -8.54
CA PHE A 97 4.45 0.19 -8.80
C PHE A 97 4.24 -1.06 -7.97
N ASN A 98 4.67 -2.21 -8.52
CA ASN A 98 4.83 -3.42 -7.74
C ASN A 98 5.86 -3.17 -6.63
N GLN A 99 5.51 -3.47 -5.37
CA GLN A 99 6.28 -3.16 -4.18
C GLN A 99 7.43 -4.16 -3.97
N HIS A 100 8.36 -4.18 -4.91
CA HIS A 100 9.58 -4.97 -4.93
C HIS A 100 10.78 -4.04 -5.08
N GLY A 101 11.94 -4.41 -4.56
CA GLY A 101 13.18 -3.69 -4.83
C GLY A 101 13.45 -3.56 -6.34
N ARG A 102 14.00 -2.43 -6.77
CA ARG A 102 14.29 -2.16 -8.17
C ARG A 102 15.52 -1.27 -8.34
N LYS A 103 16.29 -1.52 -9.40
CA LYS A 103 17.50 -0.75 -9.73
C LYS A 103 17.24 0.69 -10.14
N ASP A 104 16.04 0.99 -10.62
CA ASP A 104 15.61 2.34 -11.03
C ASP A 104 15.06 3.18 -9.87
N PHE A 105 15.07 2.66 -8.62
CA PHE A 105 14.67 3.39 -7.42
C PHE A 105 15.84 3.49 -6.42
N ILE A 106 16.00 4.67 -5.83
CA ILE A 106 17.05 4.93 -4.84
C ILE A 106 16.78 4.15 -3.55
N GLY A 107 17.85 3.57 -2.98
CA GLY A 107 17.82 2.86 -1.70
C GLY A 107 17.42 1.38 -1.79
N CYS A 108 17.09 0.87 -2.98
CA CYS A 108 16.90 -0.56 -3.18
C CYS A 108 18.26 -1.28 -3.21
N THR A 109 18.41 -2.32 -2.40
CA THR A 109 19.64 -3.15 -2.33
C THR A 109 19.48 -4.51 -3.00
N ASP A 110 18.25 -4.87 -3.36
CA ASP A 110 17.87 -6.15 -3.97
C ASP A 110 16.63 -5.96 -4.86
N GLU A 111 16.10 -7.05 -5.40
CA GLU A 111 14.88 -7.08 -6.22
C GLU A 111 13.74 -7.88 -5.55
N LEU A 112 13.85 -8.10 -4.24
CA LEU A 112 12.88 -8.91 -3.47
C LEU A 112 11.62 -8.09 -3.16
N PRO A 113 10.47 -8.75 -2.93
CA PRO A 113 9.28 -8.07 -2.43
C PRO A 113 9.56 -7.34 -1.11
N LEU A 114 9.07 -6.11 -0.94
CA LEU A 114 9.33 -5.35 0.29
C LEU A 114 8.84 -6.08 1.55
N HIS A 115 7.78 -6.89 1.47
CA HIS A 115 7.27 -7.66 2.60
C HIS A 115 8.25 -8.72 3.15
N THR A 116 9.35 -9.02 2.45
CA THR A 116 10.40 -9.92 2.98
C THR A 116 11.35 -9.22 3.96
N ARG A 117 11.29 -7.88 4.07
CA ARG A 117 12.10 -7.13 5.03
C ARG A 117 11.59 -7.30 6.46
N ASN A 118 12.52 -7.39 7.41
CA ASN A 118 12.20 -7.55 8.84
C ASN A 118 11.58 -6.30 9.48
N ASP A 119 11.68 -5.14 8.84
CA ASP A 119 11.12 -3.87 9.30
C ASP A 119 9.82 -3.48 8.58
N ILE A 120 9.20 -4.44 7.86
CA ILE A 120 7.90 -4.28 7.20
C ILE A 120 6.92 -5.32 7.76
N ILE A 121 5.73 -4.86 8.14
CA ILE A 121 4.62 -5.72 8.57
C ILE A 121 3.54 -5.65 7.50
N THR A 122 3.18 -6.80 6.96
CA THR A 122 2.14 -6.94 5.95
C THR A 122 0.94 -7.65 6.54
N PHE A 123 -0.26 -7.19 6.17
CA PHE A 123 -1.51 -7.86 6.48
C PHE A 123 -2.29 -8.10 5.20
N GLU A 124 -2.82 -9.32 5.06
CA GLU A 124 -3.48 -9.72 3.82
C GLU A 124 -4.83 -10.36 4.09
N THR A 125 -5.79 -10.06 3.21
CA THR A 125 -7.03 -10.83 3.13
C THR A 125 -6.74 -12.21 2.53
N PRO A 126 -7.63 -13.20 2.72
CA PRO A 126 -7.69 -14.33 1.81
C PRO A 126 -7.91 -13.85 0.36
N VAL A 127 -7.63 -14.74 -0.60
CA VAL A 127 -7.96 -14.49 -2.01
C VAL A 127 -9.43 -14.10 -2.11
N LEU A 128 -9.70 -12.98 -2.78
CA LEU A 128 -11.06 -12.48 -2.96
C LEU A 128 -11.84 -13.45 -3.86
N SER A 129 -13.01 -13.89 -3.39
CA SER A 129 -13.89 -14.77 -4.17
C SER A 129 -14.76 -14.02 -5.18
N LYS A 130 -14.78 -12.69 -5.11
CA LYS A 130 -15.51 -11.78 -5.98
C LYS A 130 -14.80 -10.43 -6.04
N ASP A 131 -15.12 -9.66 -7.06
CA ASP A 131 -14.60 -8.29 -7.21
C ASP A 131 -14.98 -7.42 -6.01
N LEU A 132 -14.05 -6.55 -5.61
CA LEU A 132 -14.20 -5.60 -4.53
C LEU A 132 -13.85 -4.19 -5.06
N GLU A 133 -14.82 -3.29 -5.02
CA GLU A 133 -14.60 -1.88 -5.33
C GLU A 133 -14.17 -1.12 -4.06
N ILE A 134 -13.09 -0.35 -4.16
CA ILE A 134 -12.61 0.56 -3.11
C ILE A 134 -12.52 1.96 -3.72
N THR A 135 -13.60 2.73 -3.56
CA THR A 135 -13.71 4.10 -4.09
C THR A 135 -14.11 5.05 -2.97
N GLY A 136 -13.18 5.93 -2.59
CA GLY A 136 -13.38 6.88 -1.48
C GLY A 136 -12.11 7.09 -0.65
N PRO A 137 -12.22 7.88 0.43
CA PRO A 137 -11.11 8.07 1.36
C PRO A 137 -10.76 6.76 2.10
N ILE A 138 -9.47 6.57 2.37
CA ILE A 138 -8.94 5.45 3.14
C ILE A 138 -8.46 5.97 4.50
N TYR A 139 -8.87 5.29 5.58
CA TYR A 139 -8.47 5.62 6.94
C TYR A 139 -7.76 4.43 7.58
N ILE A 140 -6.74 4.70 8.38
CA ILE A 140 -6.02 3.70 9.14
C ILE A 140 -6.01 4.11 10.61
N LEU A 141 -6.38 3.19 11.49
CA LEU A 141 -6.27 3.35 12.94
C LEU A 141 -5.40 2.22 13.48
N PHE A 142 -4.24 2.56 14.04
CA PHE A 142 -3.37 1.62 14.72
C PHE A 142 -2.80 2.24 16.00
N GLY A 143 -2.58 1.41 17.00
CA GLY A 143 -1.81 1.77 18.19
C GLY A 143 -0.37 1.32 18.01
N PHE A 144 0.59 2.17 18.37
CA PHE A 144 2.00 1.82 18.37
C PHE A 144 2.66 2.25 19.68
N HIS A 145 3.79 1.63 19.99
CA HIS A 145 4.63 2.00 21.12
C HIS A 145 6.07 2.04 20.63
N LEU A 146 6.73 3.19 20.80
CA LEU A 146 8.13 3.37 20.44
C LEU A 146 9.02 3.14 21.64
N ARG A 147 10.12 2.42 21.43
CA ARG A 147 11.22 2.31 22.38
C ARG A 147 12.48 2.79 21.70
N GLN A 148 13.18 3.73 22.34
CA GLN A 148 14.52 4.12 21.92
C GLN A 148 15.53 3.33 22.73
N SER A 149 16.46 2.65 22.06
CA SER A 149 17.66 2.14 22.70
C SER A 149 18.78 3.14 22.45
N ILE A 150 19.30 3.77 23.50
CA ILE A 150 20.57 4.49 23.43
C ILE A 150 21.64 3.40 23.35
N GLN A 151 22.11 3.09 22.14
CA GLN A 151 23.38 2.38 22.00
C GLN A 151 24.47 3.40 22.31
N THR A 152 24.99 3.35 23.53
CA THR A 152 26.20 4.08 23.90
C THR A 152 27.29 3.65 22.92
N LEU A 153 27.75 4.59 22.08
CA LEU A 153 28.97 4.41 21.29
C LEU A 153 30.11 4.22 22.29
N GLN A 154 30.48 2.97 22.58
CA GLN A 154 31.82 2.68 23.05
C GLN A 154 32.74 2.90 21.87
N GLN A 155 33.22 4.14 21.73
CA GLN A 155 34.39 4.45 20.91
C GLN A 155 35.56 3.62 21.47
N ARG A 156 36.12 2.75 20.62
CA ARG A 156 37.50 2.28 20.70
C ARG A 156 38.18 2.72 19.42
#